data_AF-A0A7S3CXJ2-F1
#
_entry.id   AF-A0A7S3CXJ2-F1
#
_cell.length_a   1.000
_cell.length_b   1.000
_cell.length_c   1.000
_cell.angle_alpha   90.00
_cell.angle_beta   90.00
_cell.angle_gamma   90.00
#
_symmetry.space_group_name_H-M   'P 1'
#
loop_
_entity.id
_entity.type
_entity.pdbx_description
1 polymer ?
#
loop_
_entity_poly.entity_id
_entity_poly.type
_entity_poly.pdbx_seq_one_letter_code
_entity_poly.pdbx_strand_id
1 'polypeptide(L)'
;ATTTGIPYGTVNLMLGVPEGETRVSNTAGAGSLTVEFGTLSLLSSSSSPFYAASKKAVLALLDRKGQKTGLLGTHIDAMKGTWTDHLASIGSGTDSLYEYLLKAGILFGDEELLQHFQVLYDDVQRVMKKNQWYIDVNVMSGAHISP
;
A
#
# COMPACT_ATOMS: atom_id res chain seq x y z
N ALA A 1 -8.91 -16.28 -1.93
CA ALA A 1 -8.82 -14.96 -1.26
C ALA A 1 -7.75 -15.02 -0.19
N THR A 2 -7.01 -13.93 0.03
CA THR A 2 -6.03 -13.87 1.12
C THR A 2 -6.72 -13.60 2.46
N THR A 3 -6.10 -14.04 3.55
CA THR A 3 -6.58 -13.82 4.92
C THR A 3 -6.52 -12.34 5.32
N THR A 4 -5.61 -11.57 4.74
CA THR A 4 -5.43 -10.14 5.06
C THR A 4 -6.26 -9.21 4.18
N GLY A 5 -6.66 -9.65 2.98
CA GLY A 5 -7.23 -8.78 1.94
C GLY A 5 -6.18 -8.12 1.02
N ILE A 6 -4.88 -8.27 1.30
CA ILE A 6 -3.79 -7.86 0.41
C ILE A 6 -3.73 -8.85 -0.77
N PRO A 7 -3.68 -8.40 -2.03
CA PRO A 7 -3.65 -9.29 -3.19
C PRO A 7 -2.28 -9.97 -3.35
N TYR A 8 -2.29 -11.11 -4.05
CA TYR A 8 -1.08 -11.72 -4.60
C TYR A 8 -0.46 -10.80 -5.67
N GLY A 9 0.85 -10.95 -5.91
CA GLY A 9 1.56 -10.15 -6.92
C GLY A 9 1.15 -10.51 -8.35
N THR A 10 0.73 -11.76 -8.60
CA THR A 10 0.27 -12.19 -9.92
C THR A 10 -0.99 -13.05 -9.85
N VAL A 11 -1.67 -13.17 -10.99
CA VAL A 11 -2.86 -13.99 -11.18
C VAL A 11 -2.90 -14.50 -12.61
N ASN A 12 -3.34 -15.74 -12.82
CA ASN A 12 -3.70 -16.22 -14.14
C ASN A 12 -5.12 -15.71 -14.48
N LEU A 13 -5.28 -15.02 -15.61
CA LEU A 13 -6.55 -14.38 -15.98
C LEU A 13 -7.70 -15.37 -16.22
N MET A 14 -7.40 -16.63 -16.54
CA MET A 14 -8.41 -17.69 -16.75
C MET A 14 -8.60 -18.55 -15.50
N LEU A 15 -7.51 -18.89 -14.81
CA LEU A 15 -7.49 -19.91 -13.74
C LEU A 15 -7.41 -19.31 -12.32
N GLY A 16 -7.25 -18.01 -12.19
CA GLY A 16 -7.03 -17.35 -10.91
C GLY A 16 -5.60 -17.52 -10.39
N VAL A 17 -5.42 -17.49 -9.07
CA VAL A 17 -4.08 -17.56 -8.46
C VAL A 17 -3.55 -18.99 -8.57
N PRO A 18 -2.39 -19.23 -9.24
CA PRO A 18 -1.81 -20.56 -9.36
C PRO A 18 -1.48 -21.19 -8.01
N GLU A 19 -1.51 -22.53 -7.94
CA GLU A 19 -0.97 -23.24 -6.79
C GLU A 19 0.54 -22.98 -6.67
N GLY A 20 0.99 -22.64 -5.46
CA GLY A 20 2.39 -22.30 -5.20
C GLY A 20 2.79 -20.86 -5.57
N GLU A 21 1.86 -20.00 -5.99
CA GLU A 21 2.15 -18.58 -6.22
C GLU A 21 2.78 -17.93 -4.99
N THR A 22 3.75 -17.04 -5.24
CA THR A 22 4.43 -16.33 -4.16
C THR A 22 3.45 -15.51 -3.34
N ARG A 23 3.46 -15.69 -2.01
CA ARG A 23 2.66 -14.88 -1.10
C ARG A 23 3.23 -13.47 -0.93
N VAL A 24 4.44 -13.22 -1.42
CA VAL A 24 5.11 -11.94 -1.30
C VAL A 24 4.56 -11.00 -2.37
N SER A 25 3.93 -9.92 -1.92
CA SER A 25 3.46 -8.82 -2.76
C SER A 25 4.22 -7.55 -2.40
N ASN A 26 4.39 -6.65 -3.36
CA ASN A 26 4.95 -5.33 -3.07
C ASN A 26 3.84 -4.33 -2.74
N THR A 27 4.18 -3.31 -1.95
CA THR A 27 3.22 -2.35 -1.39
C THR A 27 2.54 -1.51 -2.46
N ALA A 28 3.27 -1.08 -3.48
CA ALA A 28 2.72 -0.35 -4.62
C ALA A 28 1.68 -1.20 -5.38
N GLY A 29 2.04 -2.41 -5.80
CA GLY A 29 1.16 -3.31 -6.57
C GLY A 29 -0.09 -3.73 -5.79
N ALA A 30 0.02 -3.88 -4.46
CA ALA A 30 -1.11 -4.17 -3.61
C ALA A 30 -2.01 -2.94 -3.31
N GLY A 31 -1.43 -1.74 -3.31
CA GLY A 31 -2.08 -0.52 -2.85
C GLY A 31 -2.56 0.45 -3.93
N SER A 32 -2.11 0.28 -5.18
CA SER A 32 -2.29 1.28 -6.24
C SER A 32 -3.34 0.87 -7.26
N LEU A 33 -4.54 0.49 -6.79
CA LEU A 33 -5.68 0.14 -7.64
C LEU A 33 -6.95 0.95 -7.33
N THR A 34 -6.93 1.80 -6.31
CA THR A 34 -8.12 2.54 -5.83
C THR A 34 -8.69 3.49 -6.89
N VAL A 35 -7.85 4.08 -7.75
CA VAL A 35 -8.31 4.99 -8.81
C VAL A 35 -9.04 4.23 -9.92
N GLU A 36 -8.47 3.15 -10.43
CA GLU A 36 -9.08 2.35 -11.49
C GLU A 36 -10.33 1.64 -10.98
N PHE A 37 -10.25 1.02 -9.80
CA PHE A 37 -11.38 0.29 -9.22
C PHE A 37 -12.47 1.24 -8.74
N GLY A 38 -12.12 2.44 -8.26
CA GLY A 38 -13.07 3.50 -7.93
C GLY A 38 -13.81 4.00 -9.17
N THR A 39 -13.08 4.30 -10.24
CA THR A 39 -13.68 4.70 -11.52
C THR A 39 -14.57 3.61 -12.09
N LEU A 40 -14.13 2.34 -12.05
CA LEU A 40 -14.94 1.21 -12.49
C LEU A 40 -16.20 1.05 -11.65
N SER A 41 -16.12 1.24 -10.33
CA SER A 41 -17.31 1.22 -9.46
C SER A 41 -18.30 2.34 -9.80
N LEU A 42 -17.83 3.54 -10.16
CA LEU A 42 -18.71 4.65 -10.57
C LEU A 42 -19.39 4.41 -11.93
N LEU A 43 -18.67 3.80 -12.88
CA LEU A 43 -19.19 3.50 -14.22
C LEU A 43 -20.05 2.23 -14.24
N SER A 44 -19.90 1.38 -13.23
CA SER A 44 -20.73 0.19 -13.03
C SER A 44 -22.03 0.54 -12.29
N SER A 45 -22.87 -0.46 -12.04
CA SER A 45 -24.02 -0.29 -11.14
C SER A 45 -23.57 0.08 -9.72
N SER A 46 -24.46 0.73 -8.97
CA SER A 46 -24.24 1.29 -7.63
C SER A 46 -23.81 0.27 -6.56
N SER A 47 -23.85 -1.03 -6.84
CA SER A 47 -23.50 -2.12 -5.92
C SER A 47 -22.15 -2.78 -6.24
N SER A 48 -21.28 -2.11 -7.01
CA SER A 48 -20.06 -2.71 -7.53
C SER A 48 -18.95 -2.85 -6.45
N PRO A 49 -18.35 -4.04 -6.28
CA PRO A 49 -17.43 -4.33 -5.17
C PRO A 49 -16.00 -3.79 -5.38
N PHE A 50 -15.68 -3.22 -6.54
CA PHE A 50 -14.30 -2.92 -6.91
C PHE A 50 -13.65 -1.90 -5.98
N TYR A 51 -14.23 -0.71 -5.79
CA TYR A 51 -13.63 0.30 -4.91
C TYR A 51 -13.43 -0.24 -3.49
N ALA A 52 -14.45 -0.90 -2.93
CA ALA A 52 -14.39 -1.51 -1.61
C ALA A 52 -13.27 -2.55 -1.50
N ALA A 53 -13.06 -3.39 -2.53
CA ALA A 53 -11.99 -4.37 -2.56
C ALA A 53 -10.60 -3.71 -2.58
N SER A 54 -10.40 -2.69 -3.42
CA SER A 54 -9.13 -1.96 -3.51
C SER A 54 -8.81 -1.19 -2.22
N LYS A 55 -9.82 -0.50 -1.65
CA LYS A 55 -9.69 0.23 -0.39
C LYS A 55 -9.39 -0.73 0.77
N LYS A 56 -10.01 -1.92 0.81
CA LYS A 56 -9.71 -2.94 1.81
C LYS A 56 -8.23 -3.36 1.79
N ALA A 57 -7.64 -3.53 0.61
CA ALA A 57 -6.21 -3.86 0.48
C ALA A 57 -5.32 -2.73 1.01
N VAL A 58 -5.64 -1.47 0.67
CA VAL A 58 -4.94 -0.29 1.17
C VAL A 58 -5.01 -0.19 2.70
N LEU A 59 -6.20 -0.30 3.28
CA LEU A 59 -6.36 -0.26 4.75
C LEU A 59 -5.59 -1.40 5.43
N ALA A 60 -5.60 -2.59 4.84
CA ALA A 60 -4.80 -3.71 5.35
C ALA A 60 -3.29 -3.42 5.35
N LEU A 61 -2.75 -2.70 4.36
CA LEU A 61 -1.35 -2.26 4.39
C LEU A 61 -1.13 -1.23 5.50
N LEU A 62 -2.02 -0.23 5.61
CA LEU A 62 -1.93 0.85 6.60
C LEU A 62 -2.01 0.37 8.05
N ASP A 63 -2.74 -0.73 8.31
CA ASP A 63 -2.80 -1.38 9.62
C ASP A 63 -1.46 -1.99 10.06
N ARG A 64 -0.49 -2.11 9.15
CA ARG A 64 0.80 -2.77 9.37
C ARG A 64 1.97 -1.80 9.40
N LYS A 65 1.70 -0.50 9.49
CA LYS A 65 2.74 0.51 9.67
C LYS A 65 3.64 0.18 10.86
N GLY A 66 4.93 0.48 10.74
CA GLY A 66 5.87 0.33 11.85
C GLY A 66 5.45 1.18 13.04
N GLN A 67 5.28 0.59 14.21
CA GLN A 67 4.71 1.27 15.39
C GLN A 67 5.44 2.55 15.79
N LYS A 68 6.76 2.61 15.55
CA LYS A 68 7.60 3.77 15.88
C LYS A 68 7.73 4.78 14.74
N THR A 69 7.82 4.28 13.50
CA THR A 69 8.11 5.13 12.34
C THR A 69 6.85 5.64 11.66
N GLY A 70 5.74 4.90 11.75
CA GLY A 70 4.54 5.13 10.97
C GLY A 70 4.69 4.75 9.49
N LEU A 71 5.80 4.12 9.08
CA LEU A 71 6.10 3.81 7.68
C LEU A 71 5.72 2.38 7.29
N LEU A 72 5.70 2.11 5.99
CA LEU A 72 5.37 0.83 5.38
C LEU A 72 6.61 0.18 4.77
N GLY A 73 6.65 -1.15 4.75
CA GLY A 73 7.71 -1.90 4.05
C GLY A 73 7.46 -1.96 2.55
N THR A 74 8.47 -2.39 1.79
CA THR A 74 8.38 -2.60 0.34
C THR A 74 7.69 -3.90 -0.03
N HIS A 75 7.92 -4.99 0.71
CA HIS A 75 7.34 -6.31 0.44
C HIS A 75 6.68 -6.94 1.66
N ILE A 76 5.53 -7.58 1.46
CA ILE A 76 4.69 -8.17 2.50
C ILE A 76 4.21 -9.57 2.11
N ASP A 77 4.18 -10.49 3.08
CA ASP A 77 3.46 -11.76 2.95
C ASP A 77 1.96 -11.49 3.01
N ALA A 78 1.25 -11.61 1.90
CA ALA A 78 -0.17 -11.32 1.77
C ALA A 78 -1.09 -12.24 2.61
N MET A 79 -0.60 -13.39 3.08
CA MET A 79 -1.36 -14.29 3.95
C MET A 79 -1.09 -14.01 5.43
N LYS A 80 0.17 -13.80 5.81
CA LYS A 80 0.53 -13.53 7.21
C LYS A 80 0.36 -12.07 7.59
N GLY A 81 0.47 -11.17 6.62
CA GLY A 81 0.46 -9.73 6.83
C GLY A 81 1.74 -9.23 7.51
N THR A 82 2.86 -9.91 7.31
CA THR A 82 4.16 -9.55 7.87
C THR A 82 5.08 -9.03 6.77
N TRP A 83 5.75 -7.91 7.01
CA TRP A 83 6.78 -7.40 6.11
C TRP A 83 7.88 -8.46 5.90
N THR A 84 8.16 -8.78 4.65
CA THR A 84 9.28 -9.66 4.25
C THR A 84 10.51 -8.86 3.85
N ASP A 85 10.30 -7.61 3.44
CA ASP A 85 11.34 -6.60 3.30
C ASP A 85 10.98 -5.40 4.18
N HIS A 86 11.90 -5.08 5.10
CA HIS A 86 11.73 -4.03 6.10
C HIS A 86 12.33 -2.69 5.66
N LEU A 87 12.64 -2.52 4.37
CA LEU A 87 12.98 -1.23 3.79
C LEU A 87 11.71 -0.37 3.66
N ALA A 88 11.71 0.80 4.28
CA ALA A 88 10.73 1.85 4.01
C ALA A 88 11.33 2.84 3.01
N SER A 89 10.62 3.06 1.92
CA SER A 89 11.02 3.97 0.85
C SER A 89 9.84 4.85 0.41
N ILE A 90 10.17 5.88 -0.36
CA ILE A 90 9.20 6.63 -1.20
C ILE A 90 9.41 6.34 -2.70
N GLY A 91 10.34 5.44 -3.02
CA GLY A 91 10.66 5.01 -4.38
C GLY A 91 10.02 3.67 -4.75
N SER A 92 10.70 2.96 -5.64
CA SER A 92 10.21 1.71 -6.26
C SER A 92 9.63 0.73 -5.25
N GLY A 93 8.44 0.21 -5.56
CA GLY A 93 7.74 -0.79 -4.74
C GLY A 93 6.86 -0.20 -3.63
N THR A 94 6.87 1.13 -3.42
CA THR A 94 6.04 1.83 -2.42
C THR A 94 5.44 3.14 -2.93
N ASP A 95 6.12 3.82 -3.86
CA ASP A 95 5.78 5.11 -4.47
C ASP A 95 4.29 5.39 -4.67
N SER A 96 3.64 4.59 -5.51
CA SER A 96 2.30 4.85 -6.01
C SER A 96 1.22 4.65 -4.94
N LEU A 97 1.50 3.94 -3.84
CA LEU A 97 0.55 3.87 -2.73
C LEU A 97 0.27 5.28 -2.17
N TYR A 98 1.32 6.08 -1.96
CA TYR A 98 1.17 7.45 -1.45
C TYR A 98 0.35 8.30 -2.41
N GLU A 99 0.61 8.18 -3.72
CA GLU A 99 -0.15 8.89 -4.74
C GLU A 99 -1.63 8.49 -4.72
N TYR A 100 -1.93 7.19 -4.57
CA TYR A 100 -3.29 6.66 -4.67
C TYR A 100 -4.14 6.97 -3.44
N LEU A 101 -3.52 7.15 -2.26
CA LEU A 101 -4.22 7.70 -1.10
C LEU A 101 -4.73 9.14 -1.38
N LEU A 102 -3.84 10.01 -1.88
CA LEU A 102 -4.19 11.38 -2.21
C LEU A 102 -5.18 11.46 -3.39
N LYS A 103 -4.88 10.75 -4.48
CA LYS A 103 -5.69 10.77 -5.72
C LYS A 103 -7.10 10.24 -5.44
N ALA A 104 -7.26 9.12 -4.75
CA ALA A 104 -8.58 8.58 -4.43
C ALA A 104 -9.34 9.48 -3.44
N GLY A 105 -8.65 10.05 -2.46
CA GLY A 105 -9.25 11.03 -1.54
C GLY A 105 -9.83 12.25 -2.27
N ILE A 106 -9.10 12.80 -3.25
CA ILE A 106 -9.58 13.93 -4.05
C ILE A 106 -10.67 13.52 -5.05
N LEU A 107 -10.45 12.45 -5.83
CA LEU A 107 -11.33 12.07 -6.94
C LEU A 107 -12.69 11.56 -6.46
N PHE A 108 -12.74 10.85 -5.34
CA PHE A 108 -13.96 10.21 -4.84
C PHE A 108 -14.50 10.84 -3.55
N GLY A 109 -13.82 11.87 -3.03
CA GLY A 109 -14.18 12.49 -1.75
C GLY A 109 -13.95 11.56 -0.56
N ASP A 110 -13.01 10.63 -0.65
CA ASP A 110 -12.70 9.68 0.43
C ASP A 110 -11.80 10.33 1.49
N GLU A 111 -12.44 10.98 2.46
CA GLU A 111 -11.75 11.70 3.54
C GLU A 111 -10.83 10.79 4.38
N GLU A 112 -11.15 9.51 4.53
CA GLU A 112 -10.32 8.55 5.27
C GLU A 112 -8.98 8.33 4.57
N LEU A 113 -8.99 8.12 3.25
CA LEU A 113 -7.74 7.98 2.49
C LEU A 113 -6.91 9.26 2.49
N LEU A 114 -7.56 10.43 2.44
CA LEU A 114 -6.88 11.73 2.54
C LEU A 114 -6.23 11.93 3.92
N GLN A 115 -6.89 11.53 5.01
CA GLN A 115 -6.32 11.56 6.35
C GLN A 115 -5.11 10.62 6.47
N HIS A 116 -5.22 9.40 5.93
CA HIS A 116 -4.09 8.47 5.90
C HIS A 116 -2.91 9.01 5.09
N PHE A 117 -3.16 9.66 3.96
CA PHE A 117 -2.12 10.35 3.19
C PHE A 117 -1.41 11.40 4.04
N GLN A 118 -2.14 12.28 4.71
CA GLN A 118 -1.55 13.36 5.52
C GLN A 118 -0.65 12.79 6.63
N VAL A 119 -1.15 11.76 7.36
CA VAL A 119 -0.36 11.11 8.42
C VAL A 119 0.91 10.45 7.86
N LEU A 120 0.80 9.71 6.75
CA LEU A 120 1.98 9.10 6.12
C LEU A 120 2.97 10.13 5.59
N TYR A 121 2.48 11.23 5.02
CA TYR A 121 3.32 12.34 4.57
C TYR A 121 4.12 12.92 5.74
N ASP A 122 3.47 13.19 6.87
CA ASP A 122 4.12 13.71 8.07
C ASP A 122 5.15 12.72 8.64
N ASP A 123 4.84 11.42 8.63
CA ASP A 123 5.76 10.36 9.03
C ASP A 123 7.00 10.29 8.11
N VAL A 124 6.82 10.42 6.80
CA VAL A 124 7.92 10.50 5.82
C VAL A 124 8.78 11.76 6.08
N GLN A 125 8.16 12.93 6.26
CA GLN A 125 8.90 14.17 6.56
C GLN A 125 9.71 14.03 7.86
N ARG A 126 9.13 13.40 8.89
CA ARG A 126 9.75 13.26 10.21
C ARG A 126 10.89 12.24 10.22
N VAL A 127 10.72 11.10 9.56
CA VAL A 127 11.64 9.95 9.68
C VAL A 127 12.68 9.92 8.56
N MET A 128 12.27 10.19 7.32
CA MET A 128 13.10 9.95 6.13
C MET A 128 13.81 11.20 5.61
N LYS A 129 13.32 12.41 5.93
CA LYS A 129 13.92 13.64 5.39
C LYS A 129 15.27 13.95 6.04
N LYS A 130 16.29 14.13 5.19
CA LYS A 130 17.62 14.64 5.57
C LYS A 130 18.00 15.73 4.58
N ASN A 131 18.02 16.98 5.05
CA ASN A 131 18.22 18.16 4.21
C ASN A 131 17.22 18.19 3.04
N GLN A 132 17.71 18.09 1.80
CA GLN A 132 16.92 18.09 0.57
C GLN A 132 16.58 16.69 0.04
N TRP A 133 16.97 15.64 0.77
CA TRP A 133 16.83 14.25 0.34
C TRP A 133 15.92 13.46 1.27
N TYR A 134 15.34 12.39 0.73
CA TYR A 134 14.67 11.34 1.49
C TYR A 134 15.53 10.10 1.41
N ILE A 135 15.80 9.51 2.57
CA ILE A 135 16.64 8.32 2.70
C ILE A 135 15.79 7.13 3.12
N ASP A 136 16.15 5.96 2.61
CA ASP A 136 15.49 4.74 3.02
C ASP A 136 15.92 4.33 4.43
N VAL A 137 14.95 3.82 5.18
CA VAL A 137 15.11 3.47 6.59
C VAL A 137 14.46 2.13 6.88
N ASN A 138 14.84 1.52 7.98
CA ASN A 138 14.14 0.34 8.48
C ASN A 138 12.74 0.72 8.98
N VAL A 139 11.72 0.01 8.51
CA VAL A 139 10.30 0.22 8.86
C VAL A 139 10.07 0.23 10.37
N MET A 140 10.75 -0.61 11.14
CA MET A 140 10.48 -0.73 12.57
C MET A 140 11.33 0.22 13.42
N SER A 141 12.63 0.27 13.15
CA SER A 141 13.57 1.02 14.01
C SER A 141 13.73 2.48 13.61
N GLY A 142 13.51 2.81 12.33
CA GLY A 142 13.86 4.08 11.70
C GLY A 142 15.37 4.25 11.48
N ALA A 143 16.16 3.19 11.67
CA ALA A 143 17.59 3.22 11.38
C ALA A 143 17.82 3.34 9.87
N HIS A 144 18.82 4.11 9.47
CA HIS A 144 19.24 4.17 8.07
C HIS A 144 19.65 2.78 7.59
N ILE A 145 19.21 2.40 6.40
CA ILE A 145 19.70 1.19 5.73
C ILE A 145 20.62 1.68 4.62
N SER A 146 21.94 1.52 4.81
CA SER A 146 22.90 1.70 3.72
C SER A 146 22.94 0.44 2.85
N PRO A 147 23.19 0.57 1.53
CA PRO A 147 23.60 -0.55 0.70
C PRO A 147 24.84 -1.27 1.24
#